data_AF-A0A150WUR6-F1
#
_entry.id   AF-A0A150WUR6-F1
#
_cell.length_a   1.000
_cell.length_b   1.000
_cell.length_c   1.000
_cell.angle_alpha   90.00
_cell.angle_beta   90.00
_cell.angle_gamma   90.00
#
_symmetry.space_group_name_H-M   'P 1'
#
loop_
_entity.id
_entity.type
_entity.pdbx_description
1 polymer ?
#
loop_
_entity_poly.entity_id
_entity_poly.type
_entity_poly.pdbx_seq_one_letter_code
_entity_poly.pdbx_strand_id
1 'polypeptide(L)'
;MKKLVCAALALTAMVVSFKLLRPSSSIEGSGSFSSLNKNKYAPLKLPAFPKTGLNQFNSPAEVANFLESYHERKVFAWEPGYPIYIPAFDSFNRPYFRSHERSQTAPLASGFKKYQHGVWMDLPFDISAVKKHFPNSTVDEIASMNRQDLIWDPKMAVFDKDDILYSVVRIKTKDSANKHYVLMYSKDHGTTWKSQVLLSSSTLPEWYDLERPYTSKPLPGPPAFLYFQASGKVSGYESGFEYWQGTVGTLTLQTTSFDKNGELVADTPLTLSTTAQPIGYRSGSAVKLLRSGDKYFVVWLEATLDHKLERNQRGRPTNTVPDKNGNPYSGIWVAEYDIKSGLIRKKEILKTWPLNDNHNQPGIVRSSQGILHVIGGSHGGHFTYTSSTKADSIDTWSAPQFVNTTDSGYSANFNIPGVPGGSQTYVSFIIDSKDKLHVAYRLWAYDKSLFDFEYFGALAYQTAELASESNLYKWSAPKILVYPNAQEYTHFYQVMTIDRRDHLYLEYSQMRPYAPYYFKTPSGEAINTSAMQNSALLKTSDGGHSWHLVEDEDFR
;
A
#
# COMPACT_ATOMS: atom_id res chain seq x y z
N MET A 1 35.44 -33.00 -70.84
CA MET A 1 35.76 -31.99 -71.89
C MET A 1 34.98 -30.71 -71.61
N LYS A 2 35.69 -29.60 -71.34
CA LYS A 2 35.25 -28.16 -71.32
C LYS A 2 34.17 -27.77 -70.29
N LYS A 3 34.22 -26.64 -69.56
CA LYS A 3 35.22 -25.67 -69.06
C LYS A 3 34.46 -24.85 -68.00
N LEU A 4 35.18 -24.28 -67.03
CA LEU A 4 34.75 -23.33 -65.98
C LEU A 4 33.87 -22.17 -66.51
N VAL A 5 33.11 -21.53 -65.60
CA VAL A 5 33.31 -20.12 -65.15
C VAL A 5 32.36 -19.79 -63.98
N CYS A 6 32.93 -19.24 -62.90
CA CYS A 6 32.25 -18.54 -61.82
C CYS A 6 31.62 -17.22 -62.29
N ALA A 7 30.43 -16.89 -61.79
CA ALA A 7 29.95 -15.51 -61.76
C ALA A 7 29.12 -15.29 -60.49
N ALA A 8 29.63 -14.40 -59.65
CA ALA A 8 28.92 -13.81 -58.53
C ALA A 8 27.78 -12.93 -59.06
N LEU A 9 26.59 -13.02 -58.46
CA LEU A 9 25.53 -12.03 -58.64
C LEU A 9 25.21 -11.40 -57.28
N ALA A 10 25.55 -10.11 -57.20
CA ALA A 10 25.09 -9.18 -56.19
C ALA A 10 23.57 -9.03 -56.28
N LEU A 11 22.86 -9.22 -55.16
CA LEU A 11 21.47 -8.78 -55.04
C LEU A 11 21.45 -7.43 -54.32
N THR A 12 21.22 -6.40 -55.11
CA THR A 12 20.99 -5.02 -54.68
C THR A 12 19.66 -4.96 -53.92
N ALA A 13 19.71 -4.81 -52.60
CA ALA A 13 18.51 -4.53 -51.81
C ALA A 13 18.14 -3.04 -51.96
N MET A 14 16.97 -2.78 -52.55
CA MET A 14 16.31 -1.48 -52.51
C MET A 14 16.00 -1.10 -51.06
N VAL A 15 16.74 -0.14 -50.52
CA VAL A 15 16.40 0.56 -49.29
C VAL A 15 15.27 1.54 -49.60
N VAL A 16 14.02 1.16 -49.30
CA VAL A 16 12.92 2.12 -49.20
C VAL A 16 13.03 2.81 -47.84
N SER A 17 13.62 3.99 -47.87
CA SER A 17 13.80 4.86 -46.70
C SER A 17 12.46 5.47 -46.29
N PHE A 18 11.76 4.87 -45.32
CA PHE A 18 10.73 5.59 -44.57
C PHE A 18 11.40 6.56 -43.59
N LYS A 19 11.50 7.83 -43.99
CA LYS A 19 11.79 8.96 -43.11
C LYS A 19 10.61 9.14 -42.14
N LEU A 20 10.62 8.39 -41.03
CA LEU A 20 9.89 8.80 -39.84
C LEU A 20 10.65 9.99 -39.26
N LEU A 21 10.01 11.16 -39.31
CA LEU A 21 10.46 12.38 -38.66
C LEU A 21 10.65 12.10 -37.16
N ARG A 22 11.90 11.86 -36.75
CA ARG A 22 12.30 11.95 -35.35
C ARG A 22 12.05 13.39 -34.89
N PRO A 23 11.34 13.63 -33.77
CA PRO A 23 11.43 14.91 -33.10
C PRO A 23 12.88 15.06 -32.61
N SER A 24 13.58 16.01 -33.22
CA SER A 24 14.88 16.46 -32.77
C SER A 24 14.72 17.33 -31.53
N SER A 25 14.95 16.76 -30.35
CA SER A 25 15.68 17.43 -29.27
C SER A 25 15.92 16.43 -28.15
N SER A 26 17.18 16.07 -27.98
CA SER A 26 17.76 15.62 -26.73
C SER A 26 17.34 16.58 -25.61
N ILE A 27 16.44 16.13 -24.74
CA ILE A 27 16.35 16.64 -23.38
C ILE A 27 16.99 15.55 -22.53
N GLU A 28 18.32 15.60 -22.43
CA GLU A 28 18.98 15.11 -21.23
C GLU A 28 18.52 16.05 -20.11
N GLY A 29 17.59 15.56 -19.30
CA GLY A 29 17.05 16.31 -18.19
C GLY A 29 16.29 15.35 -17.31
N SER A 30 16.84 15.09 -16.13
CA SER A 30 16.13 14.54 -14.97
C SER A 30 14.94 15.47 -14.66
N GLY A 31 13.83 15.25 -15.34
CA GLY A 31 12.61 16.03 -15.20
C GLY A 31 11.99 15.73 -13.85
N SER A 32 12.09 16.66 -12.90
CA SER A 32 11.29 16.63 -11.68
C SER A 32 9.80 16.70 -12.06
N PHE A 33 9.00 15.70 -11.64
CA PHE A 33 7.54 15.69 -11.82
C PHE A 33 6.82 16.87 -11.11
N SER A 34 7.57 17.74 -10.43
CA SER A 34 7.05 18.78 -9.56
C SER A 34 7.42 20.21 -9.90
N SER A 35 7.90 20.46 -11.12
CA SER A 35 8.13 21.84 -11.54
C SER A 35 6.78 22.58 -11.61
N LEU A 36 6.66 23.68 -10.86
CA LEU A 36 5.59 24.69 -10.98
C LEU A 36 5.57 25.40 -12.35
N ASN A 37 6.41 24.99 -13.29
CA ASN A 37 6.34 25.42 -14.67
C ASN A 37 5.09 24.80 -15.30
N LYS A 38 4.13 25.67 -15.63
CA LYS A 38 2.97 25.38 -16.48
C LYS A 38 3.46 24.94 -17.87
N ASN A 39 3.93 23.71 -17.99
CA ASN A 39 4.05 23.06 -19.27
C ASN A 39 2.64 23.04 -19.88
N LYS A 40 2.50 23.65 -21.06
CA LYS A 40 1.26 23.58 -21.83
C LYS A 40 1.12 22.15 -22.34
N TYR A 41 0.56 21.27 -21.53
CA TYR A 41 0.16 19.95 -22.01
C TYR A 41 -1.06 20.12 -22.92
N ALA A 42 -1.02 19.50 -24.11
CA ALA A 42 -2.25 19.35 -24.87
C ALA A 42 -3.23 18.51 -24.01
N PRO A 43 -4.51 18.89 -23.91
CA PRO A 43 -5.49 18.12 -23.15
C PRO A 43 -5.45 16.66 -23.59
N LEU A 44 -5.22 15.77 -22.63
CA LEU A 44 -5.22 14.33 -22.87
C LEU A 44 -6.66 13.90 -23.23
N LYS A 45 -6.94 13.76 -24.53
CA LYS A 45 -8.17 13.13 -25.03
C LYS A 45 -8.03 11.63 -24.87
N LEU A 46 -8.39 11.15 -23.68
CA LEU A 46 -8.36 9.74 -23.36
C LEU A 46 -9.55 9.03 -24.06
N PRO A 47 -9.35 7.81 -24.58
CA PRO A 47 -10.42 7.08 -25.23
C PRO A 47 -11.55 6.80 -24.23
N ALA A 48 -12.78 6.98 -24.68
CA ALA A 48 -13.95 6.58 -23.92
C ALA A 48 -13.94 5.06 -23.70
N PHE A 49 -14.54 4.60 -22.60
CA PHE A 49 -14.84 3.17 -22.42
C PHE A 49 -15.56 2.62 -23.67
N PRO A 50 -15.32 1.36 -24.06
CA PRO A 50 -16.20 0.68 -25.01
C PRO A 50 -17.66 0.89 -24.60
N LYS A 51 -18.49 1.39 -25.51
CA LYS A 51 -19.88 1.83 -25.21
C LYS A 51 -20.82 0.69 -24.75
N THR A 52 -20.32 -0.54 -24.64
CA THR A 52 -21.07 -1.79 -24.53
C THR A 52 -20.73 -2.57 -23.24
N GLY A 53 -20.84 -1.92 -22.08
CA GLY A 53 -20.99 -2.61 -20.78
C GLY A 53 -19.74 -3.30 -20.21
N LEU A 54 -19.82 -3.61 -18.90
CA LEU A 54 -18.72 -4.00 -18.00
C LEU A 54 -18.06 -5.38 -18.24
N ASN A 55 -18.38 -6.12 -19.31
CA ASN A 55 -18.04 -7.54 -19.45
C ASN A 55 -17.51 -7.96 -20.84
N GLN A 56 -16.95 -7.06 -21.65
CA GLN A 56 -16.63 -7.38 -23.06
C GLN A 56 -15.15 -7.59 -23.39
N PHE A 57 -14.24 -7.62 -22.41
CA PHE A 57 -12.89 -8.11 -22.69
C PHE A 57 -12.93 -9.63 -22.90
N ASN A 58 -12.44 -10.09 -24.04
CA ASN A 58 -12.43 -11.51 -24.41
C ASN A 58 -11.22 -12.25 -23.82
N SER A 59 -10.20 -11.53 -23.33
CA SER A 59 -8.99 -12.11 -22.75
C SER A 59 -8.30 -11.20 -21.72
N PRO A 60 -7.48 -11.76 -20.81
CA PRO A 60 -6.60 -10.96 -19.93
C PRO A 60 -5.65 -10.02 -20.69
N ALA A 61 -5.22 -10.41 -21.91
CA ALA A 61 -4.33 -9.60 -22.72
C ALA A 61 -4.99 -8.32 -23.25
N GLU A 62 -6.27 -8.39 -23.62
CA GLU A 62 -7.03 -7.19 -24.00
C GLU A 62 -7.19 -6.21 -22.83
N VAL A 63 -7.42 -6.74 -21.62
CA VAL A 63 -7.47 -5.93 -20.39
C VAL A 63 -6.12 -5.26 -20.13
N ALA A 64 -5.03 -6.03 -20.18
CA ALA A 64 -3.69 -5.51 -19.95
C ALA A 64 -3.34 -4.40 -20.95
N ASN A 65 -3.59 -4.61 -22.25
CA ASN A 65 -3.35 -3.61 -23.29
C ASN A 65 -4.14 -2.31 -23.07
N PHE A 66 -5.42 -2.43 -22.70
CA PHE A 66 -6.25 -1.25 -22.40
C PHE A 66 -5.70 -0.47 -21.21
N LEU A 67 -5.33 -1.18 -20.13
CA LEU A 67 -4.79 -0.59 -18.91
C LEU A 67 -3.41 0.05 -19.09
N GLU A 68 -2.54 -0.57 -19.89
CA GLU A 68 -1.15 -0.20 -20.04
C GLU A 68 -0.95 1.01 -20.97
N SER A 69 -1.86 1.21 -21.94
CA SER A 69 -1.72 2.19 -23.03
C SER A 69 -1.53 3.66 -22.61
N TYR A 70 -1.88 4.01 -21.37
CA TYR A 70 -1.72 5.37 -20.83
C TYR A 70 -0.97 5.41 -19.50
N HIS A 71 -0.25 4.34 -19.15
CA HIS A 71 0.58 4.29 -17.95
C HIS A 71 1.97 4.88 -18.21
N GLU A 72 2.58 5.47 -17.19
CA GLU A 72 3.88 6.13 -17.22
C GLU A 72 4.99 5.23 -17.78
N ARG A 73 4.91 3.92 -17.51
CA ARG A 73 5.78 2.92 -18.14
C ARG A 73 5.82 3.03 -19.65
N LYS A 74 4.67 3.15 -20.32
CA LYS A 74 4.61 3.27 -21.78
C LYS A 74 4.96 4.67 -22.24
N VAL A 75 4.48 5.69 -21.54
CA VAL A 75 4.72 7.09 -21.90
C VAL A 75 6.21 7.43 -21.85
N PHE A 76 6.93 6.92 -20.85
CA PHE A 76 8.36 7.17 -20.64
C PHE A 76 9.27 6.03 -21.08
N ALA A 77 8.72 4.94 -21.66
CA ALA A 77 9.46 3.71 -21.97
C ALA A 77 10.28 3.19 -20.76
N TRP A 78 9.69 3.26 -19.56
CA TRP A 78 10.34 2.91 -18.30
C TRP A 78 10.21 1.39 -18.05
N GLU A 79 11.34 0.69 -18.20
CA GLU A 79 11.46 -0.78 -18.12
C GLU A 79 12.59 -1.19 -17.14
N PRO A 80 12.36 -1.08 -15.82
CA PRO A 80 13.39 -1.42 -14.82
C PRO A 80 13.69 -2.94 -14.80
N GLY A 81 14.91 -3.29 -14.40
CA GLY A 81 15.39 -4.67 -14.29
C GLY A 81 14.84 -5.45 -13.09
N TYR A 82 13.99 -4.83 -12.27
CA TYR A 82 13.43 -5.37 -11.04
C TYR A 82 11.89 -5.47 -11.04
N PRO A 83 11.31 -6.28 -10.14
CA PRO A 83 9.87 -6.30 -9.91
C PRO A 83 9.46 -4.97 -9.28
N ILE A 84 8.61 -4.20 -9.96
CA ILE A 84 8.08 -2.92 -9.47
C ILE A 84 7.06 -3.18 -8.37
N TYR A 85 7.60 -3.25 -7.16
CA TYR A 85 6.95 -3.30 -5.87
C TYR A 85 7.73 -2.39 -4.93
N ILE A 86 7.19 -2.10 -3.76
CA ILE A 86 7.90 -1.38 -2.72
C ILE A 86 9.16 -2.19 -2.28
N PRO A 87 10.36 -1.60 -2.30
CA PRO A 87 11.57 -2.28 -1.85
C PRO A 87 11.65 -2.35 -0.32
N ALA A 88 12.40 -3.32 0.18
CA ALA A 88 12.94 -3.32 1.53
C ALA A 88 14.46 -3.24 1.48
N PHE A 89 15.08 -2.75 2.55
CA PHE A 89 16.53 -2.55 2.60
C PHE A 89 17.14 -3.27 3.81
N ASP A 90 18.22 -4.01 3.59
CA ASP A 90 19.04 -4.51 4.70
C ASP A 90 19.95 -3.42 5.28
N SER A 91 20.82 -3.75 6.23
CA SER A 91 21.74 -2.78 6.85
C SER A 91 22.74 -2.18 5.86
N PHE A 92 23.05 -2.86 4.76
CA PHE A 92 23.94 -2.38 3.70
C PHE A 92 23.22 -1.50 2.67
N ASN A 93 21.94 -1.20 2.91
CA ASN A 93 21.08 -0.49 1.97
C ASN A 93 20.87 -1.21 0.63
N ARG A 94 20.99 -2.54 0.60
CA ARG A 94 20.71 -3.32 -0.62
C ARG A 94 19.20 -3.52 -0.75
N PRO A 95 18.59 -3.27 -1.93
CA PRO A 95 17.16 -3.41 -2.10
C PRO A 95 16.75 -4.88 -2.31
N TYR A 96 15.61 -5.24 -1.72
CA TYR A 96 14.93 -6.52 -1.89
C TYR A 96 13.51 -6.25 -2.38
N PHE A 97 13.19 -6.79 -3.55
CA PHE A 97 11.86 -6.75 -4.14
C PHE A 97 11.25 -8.14 -4.03
N ARG A 98 10.00 -8.23 -3.57
CA ARG A 98 9.32 -9.51 -3.60
C ARG A 98 9.11 -9.95 -5.05
N SER A 99 9.49 -11.18 -5.35
CA SER A 99 9.27 -11.77 -6.66
C SER A 99 7.83 -12.20 -6.81
N HIS A 100 7.24 -11.82 -7.94
CA HIS A 100 5.84 -12.04 -8.26
C HIS A 100 5.66 -12.22 -9.77
N GLU A 101 4.80 -13.16 -10.19
CA GLU A 101 4.47 -13.33 -11.60
C GLU A 101 3.30 -12.42 -12.03
N ARG A 102 3.62 -11.29 -12.68
CA ARG A 102 2.64 -10.26 -13.09
C ARG A 102 1.58 -10.71 -14.11
N SER A 103 1.91 -11.72 -14.92
CA SER A 103 0.99 -12.30 -15.91
C SER A 103 -0.15 -13.06 -15.25
N GLN A 104 -0.02 -13.41 -13.97
CA GLN A 104 -1.02 -14.20 -13.28
C GLN A 104 -2.14 -13.34 -12.72
N THR A 105 -3.35 -13.84 -12.91
CA THR A 105 -4.58 -13.37 -12.25
C THR A 105 -4.59 -13.66 -10.75
N ALA A 106 -3.66 -14.51 -10.27
CA ALA A 106 -3.48 -14.89 -8.89
C ALA A 106 -2.04 -14.62 -8.44
N PRO A 107 -1.83 -13.94 -7.30
CA PRO A 107 -0.50 -13.58 -6.93
C PRO A 107 0.28 -14.72 -6.26
N LEU A 108 1.14 -15.40 -7.02
CA LEU A 108 2.15 -16.33 -6.48
C LEU A 108 3.45 -15.63 -6.05
N ALA A 109 3.79 -15.78 -4.77
CA ALA A 109 5.06 -15.29 -4.24
C ALA A 109 6.11 -16.41 -4.27
N SER A 110 7.16 -16.22 -5.07
CA SER A 110 8.21 -17.22 -5.30
C SER A 110 9.51 -16.95 -4.53
N GLY A 111 9.69 -15.74 -3.99
CA GLY A 111 10.90 -15.35 -3.27
C GLY A 111 11.16 -13.85 -3.38
N PHE A 112 12.44 -13.47 -3.52
CA PHE A 112 12.89 -12.09 -3.66
C PHE A 112 13.87 -11.91 -4.83
N LYS A 113 13.92 -10.70 -5.38
CA LYS A 113 15.03 -10.22 -6.21
C LYS A 113 15.85 -9.21 -5.39
N LYS A 114 17.16 -9.39 -5.35
CA LYS A 114 18.11 -8.52 -4.64
C LYS A 114 19.09 -7.91 -5.62
N TYR A 115 19.39 -6.62 -5.47
CA TYR A 115 20.50 -6.01 -6.19
C TYR A 115 21.80 -6.15 -5.40
N GLN A 116 22.84 -6.70 -6.02
CA GLN A 116 24.17 -6.79 -5.42
C GLN A 116 25.25 -6.81 -6.51
N HIS A 117 26.32 -6.03 -6.31
CA HIS A 117 27.49 -5.99 -7.21
C HIS A 117 27.12 -5.73 -8.69
N GLY A 118 26.16 -4.84 -8.96
CA GLY A 118 25.80 -4.48 -10.32
C GLY A 118 24.78 -5.42 -11.00
N VAL A 119 24.30 -6.46 -10.31
CA VAL A 119 23.38 -7.45 -10.89
C VAL A 119 22.18 -7.74 -9.98
N TRP A 120 21.05 -8.07 -10.61
CA TRP A 120 19.87 -8.61 -9.93
C TRP A 120 20.02 -10.11 -9.72
N MET A 121 19.84 -10.57 -8.49
CA MET A 121 19.91 -11.98 -8.09
C MET A 121 18.56 -12.46 -7.57
N ASP A 122 18.14 -13.65 -7.99
CA ASP A 122 16.94 -14.32 -7.50
C ASP A 122 17.23 -15.09 -6.21
N LEU A 123 16.32 -14.96 -5.24
CA LEU A 123 16.36 -15.57 -3.91
C LEU A 123 15.03 -16.31 -3.68
N PRO A 124 14.87 -17.53 -4.22
CA PRO A 124 13.62 -18.26 -4.11
C PRO A 124 13.35 -18.68 -2.66
N PHE A 125 12.07 -18.82 -2.31
CA PHE A 125 11.70 -19.46 -1.05
C PHE A 125 12.06 -20.95 -1.09
N ASP A 126 12.64 -21.46 0.00
CA ASP A 126 12.85 -22.90 0.16
C ASP A 126 11.57 -23.56 0.71
N ILE A 127 10.89 -24.31 -0.16
CA ILE A 127 9.69 -25.08 0.23
C ILE A 127 9.99 -26.14 1.30
N SER A 128 11.23 -26.65 1.38
CA SER A 128 11.62 -27.64 2.39
C SER A 128 11.46 -27.08 3.81
N ALA A 129 11.72 -25.78 3.98
CA ALA A 129 11.57 -25.06 5.24
C ALA A 129 10.12 -25.06 5.73
N VAL A 130 9.14 -25.12 4.83
CA VAL A 130 7.72 -25.23 5.14
C VAL A 130 7.32 -26.68 5.44
N LYS A 131 7.76 -27.62 4.61
CA LYS A 131 7.32 -29.03 4.66
C LYS A 131 7.57 -29.68 6.02
N LYS A 132 8.56 -29.22 6.79
CA LYS A 132 8.81 -29.68 8.17
C LYS A 132 7.59 -29.54 9.09
N HIS A 133 6.73 -28.55 8.85
CA HIS A 133 5.52 -28.31 9.65
C HIS A 133 4.31 -29.09 9.15
N PHE A 134 4.36 -29.57 7.90
CA PHE A 134 3.25 -30.24 7.23
C PHE A 134 3.69 -31.56 6.57
N PRO A 135 4.38 -32.47 7.30
CA PRO A 135 5.10 -33.61 6.72
C PRO A 135 4.17 -34.66 6.08
N ASN A 136 2.94 -34.77 6.58
CA ASN A 136 1.94 -35.70 6.06
C ASN A 136 1.12 -35.13 4.92
N SER A 137 1.47 -33.92 4.45
CA SER A 137 0.69 -33.25 3.41
C SER A 137 1.50 -32.85 2.20
N THR A 138 0.87 -32.96 1.03
CA THR A 138 1.43 -32.32 -0.15
C THR A 138 1.12 -30.83 -0.05
N VAL A 139 2.17 -30.01 0.08
CA VAL A 139 2.04 -28.57 -0.14
C VAL A 139 1.89 -28.38 -1.64
N ASP A 140 0.67 -28.07 -2.08
CA ASP A 140 0.34 -27.87 -3.50
C ASP A 140 0.89 -26.57 -4.05
N GLU A 141 0.83 -25.51 -3.23
CA GLU A 141 1.04 -24.15 -3.67
C GLU A 141 1.52 -23.30 -2.50
N ILE A 142 2.70 -22.70 -2.64
CA ILE A 142 3.07 -21.54 -1.84
C ILE A 142 2.30 -20.37 -2.47
N ALA A 143 1.37 -19.79 -1.71
CA ALA A 143 0.50 -18.65 -2.06
C ALA A 143 -0.87 -18.97 -2.71
N SER A 144 -1.79 -19.59 -1.94
CA SER A 144 -3.21 -19.62 -2.35
C SER A 144 -4.03 -18.43 -1.80
N MET A 145 -4.29 -17.49 -2.73
CA MET A 145 -5.39 -16.51 -2.81
C MET A 145 -6.18 -16.17 -1.52
N ASN A 146 -6.04 -14.95 -1.02
CA ASN A 146 -7.13 -14.13 -0.48
C ASN A 146 -7.37 -12.93 -1.41
N ARG A 147 -8.57 -12.33 -1.33
CA ARG A 147 -8.88 -11.04 -1.94
C ARG A 147 -7.95 -9.93 -1.47
N GLN A 148 -7.42 -10.02 -0.24
CA GLN A 148 -6.35 -9.13 0.24
C GLN A 148 -5.07 -9.30 -0.60
N ASP A 149 -4.57 -10.52 -0.79
CA ASP A 149 -3.35 -10.78 -1.57
C ASP A 149 -3.46 -10.27 -3.02
N LEU A 150 -4.66 -10.34 -3.61
CA LEU A 150 -4.97 -9.86 -4.97
C LEU A 150 -4.99 -8.33 -5.11
N ILE A 151 -5.44 -7.65 -4.07
CA ILE A 151 -5.73 -6.20 -4.09
C ILE A 151 -4.57 -5.40 -3.51
N TRP A 152 -3.90 -5.91 -2.48
CA TRP A 152 -2.73 -5.28 -1.91
C TRP A 152 -1.97 -6.23 -0.98
N ASP A 153 -0.67 -6.38 -1.24
CA ASP A 153 0.15 -7.37 -0.58
C ASP A 153 1.10 -6.71 0.45
N PRO A 154 0.83 -6.73 1.78
CA PRO A 154 1.76 -6.18 2.79
C PRO A 154 3.05 -7.01 2.96
N LYS A 155 3.28 -7.92 2.03
CA LYS A 155 4.32 -8.93 1.91
C LYS A 155 5.71 -8.37 1.60
N MET A 156 6.06 -7.23 2.18
CA MET A 156 7.41 -6.69 2.12
C MET A 156 8.39 -7.68 2.75
N ALA A 157 9.61 -7.68 2.24
CA ALA A 157 10.75 -8.09 3.03
C ALA A 157 10.81 -7.17 4.26
N VAL A 158 11.01 -7.73 5.44
CA VAL A 158 11.27 -6.96 6.65
C VAL A 158 12.61 -7.37 7.19
N PHE A 159 13.43 -6.39 7.57
CA PHE A 159 14.72 -6.60 8.19
C PHE A 159 14.69 -6.07 9.61
N ASP A 160 15.19 -6.88 10.53
CA ASP A 160 15.50 -6.45 11.88
C ASP A 160 16.94 -5.93 12.00
N LYS A 161 17.30 -5.49 13.21
CA LYS A 161 18.61 -4.93 13.53
C LYS A 161 19.77 -5.92 13.36
N ASP A 162 19.46 -7.22 13.30
CA ASP A 162 20.44 -8.30 13.13
C ASP A 162 20.46 -8.79 11.67
N ASP A 163 19.85 -8.01 10.75
CA ASP A 163 19.76 -8.29 9.32
C ASP A 163 19.03 -9.59 8.96
N ILE A 164 18.17 -10.07 9.86
CA ILE A 164 17.33 -11.23 9.58
C ILE A 164 16.19 -10.77 8.67
N LEU A 165 16.09 -11.42 7.51
CA LEU A 165 15.03 -11.19 6.53
C LEU A 165 13.79 -11.99 6.92
N TYR A 166 12.63 -11.33 6.98
CA TYR A 166 11.33 -11.92 7.27
C TYR A 166 10.36 -11.74 6.11
N SER A 167 9.48 -12.72 5.92
CA SER A 167 8.38 -12.63 4.97
C SER A 167 7.23 -13.57 5.31
N VAL A 168 6.00 -13.08 5.25
CA VAL A 168 4.83 -13.95 5.41
C VAL A 168 4.49 -14.63 4.09
N VAL A 169 4.16 -15.92 4.17
CA VAL A 169 3.56 -16.71 3.09
C VAL A 169 2.29 -17.37 3.60
N ARG A 170 1.34 -17.60 2.69
CA ARG A 170 0.12 -18.36 2.97
C ARG A 170 0.18 -19.71 2.29
N ILE A 171 -0.13 -20.75 3.04
CA ILE A 171 0.07 -22.13 2.60
C ILE A 171 -1.26 -22.85 2.61
N LYS A 172 -1.54 -23.58 1.52
CA LYS A 172 -2.65 -24.52 1.42
C LYS A 172 -2.07 -25.91 1.22
N THR A 173 -2.56 -26.86 1.98
CA THR A 173 -2.16 -28.26 1.89
C THR A 173 -3.27 -29.07 1.21
N LYS A 174 -2.93 -30.17 0.53
CA LYS A 174 -3.92 -31.06 -0.12
C LYS A 174 -4.96 -31.58 0.85
N ASP A 175 -4.52 -31.92 2.05
CA ASP A 175 -5.30 -32.73 2.98
C ASP A 175 -6.08 -31.87 3.98
N SER A 176 -6.04 -30.54 3.82
CA SER A 176 -6.73 -29.59 4.67
C SER A 176 -7.42 -28.52 3.83
N ALA A 177 -8.71 -28.30 4.10
CA ALA A 177 -9.38 -27.09 3.65
C ALA A 177 -8.81 -25.82 4.34
N ASN A 178 -8.07 -25.99 5.44
CA ASN A 178 -7.52 -24.89 6.22
C ASN A 178 -6.24 -24.37 5.57
N LYS A 179 -6.15 -23.04 5.52
CA LYS A 179 -4.95 -22.33 5.11
C LYS A 179 -4.11 -22.02 6.36
N HIS A 180 -2.83 -21.81 6.18
CA HIS A 180 -1.92 -21.43 7.28
C HIS A 180 -1.16 -20.15 6.93
N TYR A 181 -0.95 -19.27 7.92
CA TYR A 181 0.05 -18.21 7.81
C TYR A 181 1.39 -18.75 8.29
N VAL A 182 2.43 -18.54 7.51
CA VAL A 182 3.78 -18.99 7.85
C VAL A 182 4.73 -17.82 7.69
N LEU A 183 5.50 -17.54 8.74
CA LEU A 183 6.59 -16.59 8.70
C LEU A 183 7.84 -17.30 8.21
N MET A 184 8.26 -16.98 7.00
CA MET A 184 9.57 -17.36 6.46
C MET A 184 10.60 -16.39 7.02
N TYR A 185 11.77 -16.90 7.40
CA TYR A 185 12.88 -16.06 7.83
C TYR A 185 14.24 -16.60 7.38
N SER A 186 15.20 -15.71 7.17
CA SER A 186 16.55 -16.01 6.71
C SER A 186 17.57 -15.17 7.48
N LYS A 187 18.60 -15.84 8.03
CA LYS A 187 19.72 -15.20 8.75
C LYS A 187 20.93 -14.92 7.84
N ASP A 188 20.82 -15.24 6.55
CA ASP A 188 21.90 -15.16 5.56
C ASP A 188 21.43 -14.44 4.29
N HIS A 189 20.64 -13.38 4.49
CA HIS A 189 20.20 -12.46 3.43
C HIS A 189 19.41 -13.14 2.30
N GLY A 190 18.56 -14.11 2.65
CA GLY A 190 17.66 -14.83 1.75
C GLY A 190 18.25 -16.05 1.06
N THR A 191 19.46 -16.50 1.44
CA THR A 191 20.13 -17.65 0.82
C THR A 191 19.54 -18.97 1.32
N THR A 192 19.30 -19.09 2.63
CA THR A 192 18.61 -20.20 3.25
C THR A 192 17.40 -19.71 4.04
N TRP A 193 16.39 -20.56 4.13
CA TRP A 193 15.14 -20.23 4.79
C TRP A 193 14.83 -21.19 5.93
N LYS A 194 14.31 -20.63 7.02
CA LYS A 194 13.55 -21.32 8.05
C LYS A 194 12.13 -20.78 8.06
N SER A 195 11.25 -21.46 8.79
CA SER A 195 9.85 -21.05 8.89
C SER A 195 9.28 -21.30 10.28
N GLN A 196 8.29 -20.49 10.63
CA GLN A 196 7.48 -20.58 11.84
C GLN A 196 5.99 -20.46 11.46
N VAL A 197 5.16 -21.41 11.90
CA VAL A 197 3.70 -21.31 11.71
C VAL A 197 3.15 -20.20 12.61
N LEU A 198 2.41 -19.29 12.01
CA LEU A 198 1.66 -18.25 12.68
C LEU A 198 0.21 -18.71 12.84
N LEU A 199 -0.43 -18.38 13.96
CA LEU A 199 -1.80 -18.77 14.29
C LEU A 199 -2.13 -20.26 14.00
N SER A 200 -2.13 -21.11 15.02
CA SER A 200 -2.48 -22.54 14.88
C SER A 200 -4.00 -22.80 14.81
N SER A 201 -4.83 -21.79 14.52
CA SER A 201 -6.29 -21.89 14.45
C SER A 201 -6.76 -22.60 13.17
N SER A 202 -7.88 -23.34 13.25
CA SER A 202 -8.55 -23.92 12.08
C SER A 202 -9.20 -22.86 11.18
N THR A 203 -9.65 -21.75 11.76
CA THR A 203 -10.12 -20.57 11.04
C THR A 203 -9.05 -19.48 11.02
N LEU A 204 -8.50 -19.20 9.85
CA LEU A 204 -7.60 -18.07 9.69
C LEU A 204 -8.35 -16.74 9.71
N PRO A 205 -7.74 -15.69 10.30
CA PRO A 205 -8.25 -14.34 10.19
C PRO A 205 -8.35 -13.93 8.72
N GLU A 206 -9.40 -13.16 8.44
CA GLU A 206 -9.72 -12.63 7.11
C GLU A 206 -8.63 -11.67 6.64
N TRP A 207 -8.09 -10.85 7.56
CA TRP A 207 -7.01 -9.91 7.26
C TRP A 207 -5.88 -10.01 8.26
N TYR A 208 -4.67 -9.71 7.79
CA TYR A 208 -3.49 -9.57 8.64
C TYR A 208 -2.67 -8.33 8.25
N ASP A 209 -1.84 -7.91 9.20
CA ASP A 209 -0.81 -6.89 9.03
C ASP A 209 0.46 -7.32 9.80
N LEU A 210 1.62 -6.76 9.46
CA LEU A 210 2.86 -7.00 10.20
C LEU A 210 3.59 -5.70 10.55
N GLU A 211 4.36 -5.75 11.63
CA GLU A 211 5.32 -4.72 11.97
C GLU A 211 6.32 -4.55 10.83
N ARG A 212 6.55 -3.31 10.42
CA ARG A 212 7.47 -2.97 9.35
C ARG A 212 8.18 -1.65 9.65
N PRO A 213 9.40 -1.43 9.12
CA PRO A 213 10.09 -0.17 9.28
C PRO A 213 9.23 0.99 8.78
N TYR A 214 9.10 2.03 9.60
CA TYR A 214 8.45 3.30 9.28
C TYR A 214 9.47 4.46 9.16
N THR A 215 10.75 4.15 9.36
CA THR A 215 11.90 5.05 9.38
C THR A 215 13.10 4.31 8.80
N SER A 216 14.22 5.01 8.55
CA SER A 216 15.46 4.44 8.02
C SER A 216 16.12 3.43 8.97
N LYS A 217 15.66 3.31 10.22
CA LYS A 217 16.11 2.31 11.20
C LYS A 217 15.42 0.95 10.97
N PRO A 218 16.14 -0.18 11.15
CA PRO A 218 15.54 -1.51 11.06
C PRO A 218 14.60 -1.78 12.25
N LEU A 219 13.84 -2.87 12.17
CA LEU A 219 13.07 -3.31 13.34
C LEU A 219 14.01 -3.68 14.49
N PRO A 220 13.64 -3.46 15.76
CA PRO A 220 14.53 -3.83 16.87
C PRO A 220 14.67 -5.34 17.08
N GLY A 221 13.89 -6.17 16.37
CA GLY A 221 13.92 -7.63 16.38
C GLY A 221 12.86 -8.21 15.43
N PRO A 222 12.48 -9.49 15.59
CA PRO A 222 11.46 -10.13 14.76
C PRO A 222 10.14 -9.35 14.74
N PRO A 223 9.42 -9.32 13.59
CA PRO A 223 8.19 -8.55 13.47
C PRO A 223 7.05 -9.16 14.31
N ALA A 224 6.22 -8.30 14.87
CA ALA A 224 4.91 -8.69 15.40
C ALA A 224 3.80 -8.59 14.32
N PHE A 225 2.63 -9.18 14.61
CA PHE A 225 1.54 -9.36 13.66
C PHE A 225 0.21 -8.87 14.23
N LEU A 226 -0.61 -8.27 13.38
CA LEU A 226 -2.01 -8.00 13.65
C LEU A 226 -2.89 -8.93 12.82
N TYR A 227 -3.99 -9.35 13.42
CA TYR A 227 -4.98 -10.22 12.79
C TYR A 227 -6.37 -9.67 13.03
N PHE A 228 -7.18 -9.68 11.98
CA PHE A 228 -8.58 -9.34 12.07
C PHE A 228 -9.46 -10.51 11.65
N GLN A 229 -10.40 -10.85 12.52
CA GLN A 229 -11.45 -11.82 12.25
C GLN A 229 -12.81 -11.15 12.33
N ALA A 230 -13.52 -11.07 11.20
CA ALA A 230 -14.87 -10.52 11.17
C ALA A 230 -15.81 -11.34 12.06
N SER A 231 -16.65 -10.65 12.82
CA SER A 231 -17.74 -11.22 13.62
C SER A 231 -19.12 -10.84 13.10
N GLY A 232 -19.21 -9.83 12.22
CA GLY A 232 -20.47 -9.45 11.57
C GLY A 232 -20.47 -8.03 11.03
N LYS A 233 -21.67 -7.43 11.01
CA LYS A 233 -21.91 -6.03 10.62
C LYS A 233 -22.55 -5.26 11.79
N VAL A 234 -22.25 -3.96 11.87
CA VAL A 234 -22.97 -3.00 12.73
C VAL A 234 -24.42 -2.89 12.27
N SER A 235 -25.34 -2.63 13.22
CA SER A 235 -26.78 -2.55 12.92
C SER A 235 -27.11 -1.47 11.87
N GLY A 236 -27.90 -1.84 10.86
CA GLY A 236 -28.27 -1.01 9.71
C GLY A 236 -27.33 -1.13 8.50
N TYR A 237 -26.19 -1.80 8.65
CA TYR A 237 -25.22 -2.06 7.57
C TYR A 237 -25.37 -3.43 6.91
N GLU A 238 -26.33 -4.26 7.35
CA GLU A 238 -26.53 -5.64 6.88
C GLU A 238 -26.98 -5.70 5.41
N SER A 239 -27.78 -4.72 4.98
CA SER A 239 -28.33 -4.63 3.62
C SER A 239 -27.58 -3.64 2.71
N GLY A 240 -26.37 -3.23 3.12
CA GLY A 240 -25.54 -2.26 2.38
C GLY A 240 -24.85 -2.85 1.14
N PHE A 241 -24.68 -2.01 0.13
CA PHE A 241 -24.09 -2.36 -1.16
C PHE A 241 -22.61 -2.81 -1.08
N GLU A 242 -21.90 -2.51 0.03
CA GLU A 242 -20.45 -2.58 0.03
C GLU A 242 -19.87 -3.25 1.28
N TYR A 243 -19.16 -4.35 1.06
CA TYR A 243 -18.51 -5.17 2.09
C TYR A 243 -17.51 -4.41 2.99
N TRP A 244 -17.09 -3.20 2.60
CA TRP A 244 -16.15 -2.38 3.36
C TRP A 244 -16.76 -1.52 4.46
N GLN A 245 -18.08 -1.27 4.45
CA GLN A 245 -18.73 -0.43 5.45
C GLN A 245 -19.43 -1.26 6.53
N GLY A 246 -19.30 -0.87 7.79
CA GLY A 246 -20.00 -1.48 8.92
C GLY A 246 -19.46 -2.84 9.35
N THR A 247 -18.37 -3.36 8.76
CA THR A 247 -17.78 -4.63 9.23
C THR A 247 -17.16 -4.44 10.59
N VAL A 248 -17.45 -5.37 11.51
CA VAL A 248 -16.92 -5.38 12.86
C VAL A 248 -16.32 -6.75 13.17
N GLY A 249 -15.31 -6.78 14.05
CA GLY A 249 -14.61 -8.02 14.35
C GLY A 249 -13.59 -7.91 15.48
N THR A 250 -12.92 -9.04 15.69
CA THR A 250 -11.85 -9.17 16.68
C THR A 250 -10.51 -8.81 16.05
N LEU A 251 -9.78 -7.91 16.71
CA LEU A 251 -8.40 -7.55 16.40
C LEU A 251 -7.47 -8.17 17.44
N THR A 252 -6.44 -8.85 16.97
CA THR A 252 -5.49 -9.58 17.81
C THR A 252 -4.05 -9.22 17.44
N LEU A 253 -3.20 -9.01 18.43
CA LEU A 253 -1.74 -8.85 18.31
C LEU A 253 -1.04 -10.17 18.61
N GLN A 254 -0.07 -10.57 17.79
CA GLN A 254 0.82 -11.69 18.09
C GLN A 254 2.28 -11.24 17.93
N THR A 255 3.05 -11.37 18.99
CA THR A 255 4.49 -11.07 18.97
C THR A 255 5.29 -12.31 18.59
N THR A 256 6.51 -12.09 18.13
CA THR A 256 7.47 -13.18 17.88
C THR A 256 8.81 -12.88 18.53
N SER A 257 9.54 -13.91 18.89
CA SER A 257 10.85 -13.82 19.55
C SER A 257 11.72 -15.02 19.19
N PHE A 258 13.03 -14.92 19.40
CA PHE A 258 13.91 -16.08 19.34
C PHE A 258 14.01 -16.73 20.71
N ASP A 259 13.85 -18.05 20.76
CA ASP A 259 14.06 -18.83 21.98
C ASP A 259 15.55 -18.97 22.32
N LYS A 260 15.85 -19.63 23.44
CA LYS A 260 17.23 -19.90 23.88
C LYS A 260 18.05 -20.76 22.91
N ASN A 261 17.41 -21.46 21.98
CA ASN A 261 18.05 -22.27 20.95
C ASN A 261 18.26 -21.47 19.65
N GLY A 262 17.82 -20.21 19.61
CA GLY A 262 17.91 -19.35 18.44
C GLY A 262 16.86 -19.67 17.37
N GLU A 263 15.78 -20.39 17.74
CA GLU A 263 14.63 -20.67 16.88
C GLU A 263 13.55 -19.62 17.09
N LEU A 264 12.93 -19.19 15.98
CA LEU A 264 11.86 -18.21 16.03
C LEU A 264 10.58 -18.87 16.56
N VAL A 265 9.99 -18.29 17.60
CA VAL A 265 8.72 -18.71 18.19
C VAL A 265 7.69 -17.59 18.08
N ALA A 266 6.41 -17.98 18.01
CA ALA A 266 5.29 -17.06 18.03
C ALA A 266 4.58 -17.15 19.39
N ASP A 267 4.35 -16.00 20.01
CA ASP A 267 3.73 -15.93 21.32
C ASP A 267 2.21 -16.17 21.23
N THR A 268 1.56 -16.33 22.38
CA THR A 268 0.10 -16.44 22.45
C THR A 268 -0.54 -15.12 21.97
N PRO A 269 -1.46 -15.17 20.99
CA PRO A 269 -2.13 -13.97 20.51
C PRO A 269 -2.96 -13.25 21.59
N LEU A 270 -2.88 -11.91 21.60
CA LEU A 270 -3.53 -11.01 22.55
C LEU A 270 -4.66 -10.24 21.87
N THR A 271 -5.88 -10.35 22.39
CA THR A 271 -7.04 -9.59 21.87
C THR A 271 -6.94 -8.12 22.27
N LEU A 272 -6.87 -7.22 21.28
CA LEU A 272 -6.87 -5.77 21.49
C LEU A 272 -8.30 -5.22 21.55
N SER A 273 -9.17 -5.74 20.68
CA SER A 273 -10.56 -5.33 20.56
C SER A 273 -11.43 -6.45 19.99
N THR A 274 -12.71 -6.46 20.36
CA THR A 274 -13.76 -7.31 19.78
C THR A 274 -14.73 -6.53 18.89
N THR A 275 -14.51 -5.22 18.75
CA THR A 275 -15.37 -4.27 18.03
C THR A 275 -14.59 -3.46 16.99
N ALA A 276 -13.36 -3.89 16.67
CA ALA A 276 -12.54 -3.26 15.66
C ALA A 276 -13.19 -3.33 14.27
N GLN A 277 -12.77 -2.42 13.40
CA GLN A 277 -13.02 -2.49 11.96
C GLN A 277 -11.86 -3.19 11.23
N PRO A 278 -12.09 -3.66 9.99
CA PRO A 278 -11.08 -4.35 9.17
C PRO A 278 -9.75 -3.61 9.07
N ILE A 279 -8.61 -4.22 9.45
CA ILE A 279 -7.25 -3.64 9.30
C ILE A 279 -6.70 -3.65 7.85
N GLY A 280 -7.57 -3.96 6.89
CA GLY A 280 -7.20 -4.29 5.51
C GLY A 280 -6.68 -3.11 4.70
N TYR A 281 -5.84 -3.43 3.72
CA TYR A 281 -5.24 -2.49 2.79
C TYR A 281 -6.13 -2.30 1.57
N ARG A 282 -6.92 -1.23 1.55
CA ARG A 282 -7.86 -0.95 0.47
C ARG A 282 -7.24 -0.21 -0.70
N SER A 283 -6.14 0.51 -0.46
CA SER A 283 -5.39 1.32 -1.44
C SER A 283 -4.28 2.18 -0.80
N GLY A 284 -4.11 2.17 0.52
CA GLY A 284 -3.03 2.89 1.20
C GLY A 284 -2.50 2.02 2.32
N SER A 285 -1.19 2.03 2.53
CA SER A 285 -0.55 1.24 3.58
C SER A 285 0.27 2.15 4.49
N ALA A 286 -0.32 2.54 5.63
CA ALA A 286 0.42 3.10 6.75
C ALA A 286 0.83 2.00 7.74
N VAL A 287 1.87 2.25 8.53
CA VAL A 287 2.27 1.34 9.62
C VAL A 287 1.24 1.42 10.74
N LYS A 288 0.72 0.28 11.20
CA LYS A 288 -0.30 0.23 12.28
C LYS A 288 0.24 -0.24 13.63
N LEU A 289 1.47 -0.74 13.62
CA LEU A 289 2.13 -1.40 14.73
C LEU A 289 3.61 -1.01 14.69
N LEU A 290 4.15 -0.57 15.81
CA LEU A 290 5.59 -0.35 15.98
C LEU A 290 6.05 -0.79 17.37
N ARG A 291 7.33 -1.15 17.48
CA ARG A 291 8.00 -1.43 18.75
C ARG A 291 8.96 -0.31 19.16
N SER A 292 8.96 -0.01 20.45
CA SER A 292 9.96 0.87 21.09
C SER A 292 10.37 0.27 22.43
N GLY A 293 11.64 -0.15 22.53
CA GLY A 293 12.13 -0.90 23.67
C GLY A 293 11.29 -2.15 23.92
N ASP A 294 10.73 -2.24 25.13
CA ASP A 294 9.88 -3.36 25.59
C ASP A 294 8.39 -3.10 25.39
N LYS A 295 8.02 -2.14 24.53
CA LYS A 295 6.62 -1.78 24.29
C LYS A 295 6.25 -1.90 22.82
N TYR A 296 5.03 -2.38 22.57
CA TYR A 296 4.36 -2.26 21.29
C TYR A 296 3.28 -1.19 21.35
N PHE A 297 3.20 -0.38 20.30
CA PHE A 297 2.13 0.58 20.08
C PHE A 297 1.33 0.18 18.86
N VAL A 298 0.01 0.05 19.02
CA VAL A 298 -0.90 -0.40 17.97
C VAL A 298 -2.00 0.62 17.76
N VAL A 299 -2.28 0.99 16.51
CA VAL A 299 -3.43 1.84 16.17
C VAL A 299 -4.44 1.08 15.31
N TRP A 300 -5.72 1.31 15.57
CA TRP A 300 -6.81 0.72 14.78
C TRP A 300 -8.05 1.61 14.82
N LEU A 301 -9.05 1.22 14.03
CA LEU A 301 -10.34 1.86 13.96
C LEU A 301 -11.37 1.02 14.74
N GLU A 302 -12.10 1.65 15.67
CA GLU A 302 -13.24 1.04 16.35
C GLU A 302 -14.54 1.26 15.56
N ALA A 303 -15.43 0.28 15.62
CA ALA A 303 -16.79 0.43 15.12
C ALA A 303 -17.65 1.18 16.15
N THR A 304 -18.43 2.13 15.67
CA THR A 304 -19.42 2.87 16.48
C THR A 304 -20.73 2.09 16.43
N LEU A 305 -21.01 1.34 17.49
CA LEU A 305 -22.09 0.35 17.53
C LEU A 305 -23.47 0.92 17.87
N ASP A 306 -23.50 2.04 18.58
CA ASP A 306 -24.70 2.72 19.05
C ASP A 306 -25.36 3.59 17.98
N HIS A 307 -24.64 3.90 16.88
CA HIS A 307 -25.20 4.62 15.74
C HIS A 307 -25.84 3.67 14.72
N LYS A 308 -27.18 3.67 14.67
CA LYS A 308 -27.94 2.90 13.69
C LYS A 308 -28.04 3.63 12.35
N LEU A 309 -27.65 2.96 11.27
CA LEU A 309 -27.76 3.53 9.93
C LEU A 309 -29.22 3.66 9.50
N GLU A 310 -29.64 4.87 9.16
CA GLU A 310 -30.95 5.16 8.56
C GLU A 310 -30.83 5.26 7.04
N ARG A 311 -31.88 4.82 6.34
CA ARG A 311 -31.93 4.85 4.88
C ARG A 311 -33.21 5.52 4.41
N ASN A 312 -33.11 6.30 3.33
CA ASN A 312 -34.28 6.81 2.64
C ASN A 312 -34.97 5.71 1.80
N GLN A 313 -36.09 6.06 1.17
CA GLN A 313 -36.87 5.16 0.31
C GLN A 313 -36.08 4.57 -0.88
N ARG A 314 -34.93 5.16 -1.25
CA ARG A 314 -34.02 4.67 -2.30
C ARG A 314 -32.88 3.82 -1.74
N GLY A 315 -32.93 3.46 -0.46
CA GLY A 315 -31.91 2.67 0.23
C GLY A 315 -30.61 3.43 0.53
N ARG A 316 -30.55 4.75 0.31
CA ARG A 316 -29.33 5.54 0.56
C ARG A 316 -29.22 5.94 2.03
N PRO A 317 -28.04 5.83 2.66
CA PRO A 317 -27.80 6.33 4.01
C PRO A 317 -28.19 7.81 4.16
N THR A 318 -28.88 8.17 5.26
CA THR A 318 -29.32 9.56 5.52
C THR A 318 -28.67 10.22 6.72
N ASN A 319 -28.15 9.43 7.67
CA ASN A 319 -27.61 9.93 8.95
C ASN A 319 -26.10 9.62 9.10
N THR A 320 -25.32 9.75 8.02
CA THR A 320 -23.87 9.49 8.00
C THR A 320 -23.02 10.75 7.87
N VAL A 321 -23.66 11.89 7.59
CA VAL A 321 -23.02 13.20 7.43
C VAL A 321 -22.68 13.75 8.82
N PRO A 322 -21.44 14.20 9.08
CA PRO A 322 -21.10 14.79 10.35
C PRO A 322 -21.76 16.15 10.57
N ASP A 323 -22.21 16.40 11.80
CA ASP A 323 -22.60 17.73 12.27
C ASP A 323 -21.39 18.64 12.46
N LYS A 324 -21.62 19.90 12.87
CA LYS A 324 -20.56 20.88 13.16
C LYS A 324 -19.59 20.46 14.28
N ASN A 325 -19.95 19.45 15.08
CA ASN A 325 -19.13 18.89 16.15
C ASN A 325 -18.42 17.60 15.72
N GLY A 326 -18.61 17.17 14.45
CA GLY A 326 -18.05 15.96 13.90
C GLY A 326 -18.81 14.68 14.28
N ASN A 327 -20.08 14.74 14.66
CA ASN A 327 -20.87 13.54 14.98
C ASN A 327 -21.84 13.18 13.83
N PRO A 328 -22.00 11.89 13.48
CA PRO A 328 -21.33 10.73 14.06
C PRO A 328 -19.90 10.52 13.51
N TYR A 329 -19.08 9.73 14.19
CA TYR A 329 -17.70 9.40 13.78
C TYR A 329 -17.34 7.98 14.19
N SER A 330 -16.30 7.42 13.57
CA SER A 330 -15.58 6.25 14.12
C SER A 330 -14.35 6.72 14.90
N GLY A 331 -14.09 6.07 16.03
CA GLY A 331 -12.94 6.38 16.87
C GLY A 331 -11.68 5.67 16.36
N ILE A 332 -10.56 6.38 16.31
CA ILE A 332 -9.23 5.80 16.15
C ILE A 332 -8.65 5.60 17.54
N TRP A 333 -8.27 4.36 17.81
CA TRP A 333 -7.75 3.91 19.09
C TRP A 333 -6.27 3.60 19.00
N VAL A 334 -5.59 3.75 20.12
CA VAL A 334 -4.22 3.30 20.33
C VAL A 334 -4.16 2.35 21.52
N ALA A 335 -3.30 1.33 21.43
CA ALA A 335 -2.92 0.47 22.53
C ALA A 335 -1.43 0.57 22.79
N GLU A 336 -1.05 0.47 24.05
CA GLU A 336 0.30 0.19 24.51
C GLU A 336 0.29 -1.21 25.14
N TYR A 337 1.13 -2.09 24.63
CA TYR A 337 1.39 -3.40 25.23
C TYR A 337 2.83 -3.43 25.76
N ASP A 338 2.98 -3.57 27.07
CA ASP A 338 4.27 -3.70 27.74
C ASP A 338 4.66 -5.18 27.85
N ILE A 339 5.74 -5.57 27.17
CA ILE A 339 6.18 -6.97 27.04
C ILE A 339 6.58 -7.55 28.40
N LYS A 340 7.19 -6.73 29.27
CA LYS A 340 7.74 -7.18 30.56
C LYS A 340 6.64 -7.51 31.57
N SER A 341 5.64 -6.64 31.67
CA SER A 341 4.53 -6.78 32.61
C SER A 341 3.35 -7.55 32.04
N GLY A 342 3.26 -7.67 30.71
CA GLY A 342 2.11 -8.25 30.02
C GLY A 342 0.88 -7.33 30.01
N LEU A 343 0.99 -6.09 30.46
CA LEU A 343 -0.15 -5.17 30.59
C LEU A 343 -0.47 -4.50 29.25
N ILE A 344 -1.77 -4.40 28.96
CA ILE A 344 -2.30 -3.68 27.80
C ILE A 344 -3.13 -2.49 28.30
N ARG A 345 -2.82 -1.30 27.80
CA ARG A 345 -3.61 -0.07 28.00
C ARG A 345 -4.12 0.41 26.65
N LYS A 346 -5.33 0.99 26.60
CA LYS A 346 -5.92 1.50 25.35
C LYS A 346 -6.68 2.81 25.55
N LYS A 347 -6.73 3.63 24.50
CA LYS A 347 -7.36 4.95 24.51
C LYS A 347 -7.81 5.37 23.11
N GLU A 348 -8.98 6.01 23.01
CA GLU A 348 -9.37 6.74 21.79
C GLU A 348 -8.59 8.06 21.68
N ILE A 349 -8.05 8.35 20.50
CA ILE A 349 -7.15 9.50 20.29
C ILE A 349 -7.58 10.42 19.15
N LEU A 350 -8.35 9.93 18.18
CA LEU A 350 -8.82 10.71 17.04
C LEU A 350 -10.22 10.29 16.61
N LYS A 351 -10.91 11.20 15.93
CA LYS A 351 -12.17 10.95 15.23
C LYS A 351 -11.93 10.84 13.73
N THR A 352 -12.74 10.07 13.03
CA THR A 352 -12.67 9.95 11.58
C THR A 352 -14.01 9.69 10.91
N TRP A 353 -14.08 10.02 9.62
CA TRP A 353 -15.25 9.95 8.75
C TRP A 353 -14.88 9.36 7.38
N PRO A 354 -15.80 8.63 6.72
CA PRO A 354 -17.20 8.38 7.09
C PRO A 354 -17.35 7.42 8.28
N LEU A 355 -18.52 7.43 8.90
CA LEU A 355 -18.84 6.50 9.98
C LEU A 355 -18.75 5.03 9.51
N ASN A 356 -18.11 4.20 10.34
CA ASN A 356 -17.95 2.76 10.16
C ASN A 356 -17.40 2.40 8.78
N ASP A 357 -16.47 3.19 8.28
CA ASP A 357 -15.82 3.00 6.99
C ASP A 357 -14.39 2.50 7.19
N ASN A 358 -14.09 1.30 6.67
CA ASN A 358 -12.75 0.73 6.78
C ASN A 358 -11.69 1.48 5.95
N HIS A 359 -12.04 2.43 5.10
CA HIS A 359 -11.10 3.33 4.42
C HIS A 359 -10.36 4.24 5.40
N ASN A 360 -10.90 4.41 6.60
CA ASN A 360 -10.38 5.29 7.64
C ASN A 360 -9.23 4.65 8.45
N GLN A 361 -8.49 3.71 7.87
CA GLN A 361 -7.40 3.05 8.59
C GLN A 361 -6.34 4.07 9.04
N PRO A 362 -5.91 4.02 10.31
CA PRO A 362 -4.88 4.92 10.82
C PRO A 362 -3.46 4.47 10.46
N GLY A 363 -2.51 5.38 10.67
CA GLY A 363 -1.08 5.13 10.65
C GLY A 363 -0.40 5.67 11.90
N ILE A 364 0.65 4.99 12.38
CA ILE A 364 1.49 5.41 13.49
C ILE A 364 2.97 5.39 13.10
N VAL A 365 3.71 6.43 13.52
CA VAL A 365 5.18 6.50 13.47
C VAL A 365 5.71 7.07 14.78
N ARG A 366 7.03 7.00 15.00
CA ARG A 366 7.69 7.51 16.21
C ARG A 366 8.89 8.37 15.85
N SER A 367 9.00 9.56 16.44
CA SER A 367 10.16 10.43 16.28
C SER A 367 11.39 9.94 17.05
N SER A 368 12.53 10.56 16.78
CA SER A 368 13.80 10.31 17.46
C SER A 368 13.71 10.56 18.96
N GLN A 369 12.90 11.54 19.41
CA GLN A 369 12.65 11.84 20.83
C GLN A 369 11.58 10.93 21.46
N GLY A 370 11.02 10.00 20.69
CA GLY A 370 10.03 9.03 21.14
C GLY A 370 8.59 9.51 21.16
N ILE A 371 8.31 10.65 20.52
CA ILE A 371 6.93 11.10 20.33
C ILE A 371 6.25 10.18 19.32
N LEU A 372 5.06 9.70 19.68
CA LEU A 372 4.21 8.91 18.81
C LEU A 372 3.37 9.86 17.96
N HIS A 373 3.36 9.67 16.65
CA HIS A 373 2.58 10.45 15.70
C HIS A 373 1.52 9.55 15.10
N VAL A 374 0.25 9.96 15.17
CA VAL A 374 -0.86 9.20 14.62
C VAL A 374 -1.64 10.04 13.64
N ILE A 375 -1.88 9.48 12.46
CA ILE A 375 -2.75 10.05 11.42
C ILE A 375 -3.92 9.10 11.18
N GLY A 376 -5.13 9.65 11.09
CA GLY A 376 -6.32 8.95 10.67
C GLY A 376 -6.48 8.95 9.15
N GLY A 377 -6.88 7.81 8.59
CA GLY A 377 -7.37 7.75 7.22
C GLY A 377 -8.74 8.44 7.09
N SER A 378 -9.29 8.46 5.88
CA SER A 378 -10.65 8.95 5.59
C SER A 378 -11.13 8.38 4.26
N HIS A 379 -12.40 8.61 3.91
CA HIS A 379 -12.95 8.30 2.59
C HIS A 379 -13.55 9.54 1.91
N GLY A 380 -12.67 10.35 1.33
CA GLY A 380 -13.01 11.64 0.73
C GLY A 380 -13.17 12.76 1.77
N GLY A 381 -13.05 12.46 3.06
CA GLY A 381 -13.07 13.44 4.14
C GLY A 381 -11.67 13.95 4.52
N HIS A 382 -11.57 14.59 5.68
CA HIS A 382 -10.31 15.06 6.25
C HIS A 382 -9.53 13.92 6.90
N PHE A 383 -8.23 13.84 6.67
CA PHE A 383 -7.36 13.14 7.60
C PHE A 383 -7.24 13.95 8.88
N THR A 384 -7.25 13.24 10.01
CA THR A 384 -7.00 13.81 11.34
C THR A 384 -5.63 13.41 11.84
N TYR A 385 -5.00 14.23 12.67
CA TYR A 385 -3.65 14.00 13.16
C TYR A 385 -3.52 14.40 14.63
N THR A 386 -2.72 13.64 15.39
CA THR A 386 -2.30 13.99 16.74
C THR A 386 -0.92 13.40 17.05
N SER A 387 -0.29 13.87 18.12
CA SER A 387 0.98 13.37 18.62
C SER A 387 0.97 13.20 20.13
N SER A 388 1.70 12.23 20.65
CA SER A 388 1.86 12.09 22.11
C SER A 388 2.63 13.29 22.64
N THR A 389 2.37 13.70 23.89
CA THR A 389 3.13 14.78 24.53
C THR A 389 4.25 14.24 25.42
N LYS A 390 4.35 12.91 25.54
CA LYS A 390 5.40 12.19 26.25
C LYS A 390 5.98 11.12 25.35
N ALA A 391 7.28 10.90 25.50
CA ALA A 391 7.98 9.84 24.79
C ALA A 391 7.42 8.47 25.19
N ASP A 392 7.20 7.59 24.21
CA ASP A 392 6.85 6.18 24.40
C ASP A 392 5.70 5.97 25.41
N SER A 393 4.66 6.80 25.30
CA SER A 393 3.48 6.76 26.16
C SER A 393 2.23 7.19 25.40
N ILE A 394 1.12 6.51 25.71
CA ILE A 394 -0.22 6.85 25.20
C ILE A 394 -1.05 7.72 26.17
N ASP A 395 -0.46 8.17 27.29
CA ASP A 395 -1.22 8.83 28.37
C ASP A 395 -1.82 10.17 27.91
N THR A 396 -1.00 10.98 27.24
CA THR A 396 -1.30 12.37 26.90
C THR A 396 -0.98 12.68 25.45
N TRP A 397 -1.86 13.44 24.80
CA TRP A 397 -1.85 13.72 23.36
C TRP A 397 -2.09 15.20 23.11
N SER A 398 -1.55 15.72 22.01
CA SER A 398 -1.88 17.06 21.51
C SER A 398 -3.34 17.12 21.06
N ALA A 399 -3.88 18.34 20.94
CA ALA A 399 -5.18 18.53 20.33
C ALA A 399 -5.18 17.97 18.88
N PRO A 400 -6.26 17.31 18.43
CA PRO A 400 -6.39 16.86 17.06
C PRO A 400 -6.29 18.00 16.05
N GLN A 401 -5.66 17.73 14.91
CA GLN A 401 -5.51 18.65 13.79
C GLN A 401 -6.05 18.02 12.50
N PHE A 402 -6.44 18.83 11.53
CA PHE A 402 -6.75 18.38 10.17
C PHE A 402 -5.51 18.54 9.27
N VAL A 403 -5.23 17.55 8.43
CA VAL A 403 -3.98 17.50 7.64
C VAL A 403 -4.06 18.30 6.34
N ASN A 404 -5.15 18.20 5.59
CA ASN A 404 -5.34 19.03 4.39
C ASN A 404 -5.86 20.41 4.78
N THR A 405 -5.02 21.43 4.58
CA THR A 405 -5.29 22.83 4.93
C THR A 405 -5.77 23.67 3.75
N THR A 406 -5.85 23.08 2.54
CA THR A 406 -6.23 23.80 1.33
C THR A 406 -7.53 23.25 0.74
N ASP A 407 -8.37 24.15 0.25
CA ASP A 407 -9.54 23.78 -0.53
C ASP A 407 -9.10 23.09 -1.84
N SER A 408 -9.50 21.83 -2.02
CA SER A 408 -9.22 21.09 -3.26
C SER A 408 -10.28 21.31 -4.33
N GLY A 409 -11.29 22.16 -4.04
CA GLY A 409 -12.49 22.38 -4.83
C GLY A 409 -13.55 21.30 -4.64
N TYR A 410 -13.19 20.13 -4.11
CA TYR A 410 -14.09 19.00 -3.94
C TYR A 410 -14.83 19.06 -2.59
N SER A 411 -16.16 19.00 -2.65
CA SER A 411 -17.01 18.92 -1.47
C SER A 411 -17.52 17.48 -1.27
N ALA A 412 -16.97 16.79 -0.28
CA ALA A 412 -17.44 15.47 0.10
C ALA A 412 -18.63 15.56 1.04
N ASN A 413 -19.56 14.60 0.95
CA ASN A 413 -20.67 14.47 1.91
C ASN A 413 -20.21 14.21 3.36
N PHE A 414 -18.93 13.91 3.57
CA PHE A 414 -18.35 13.55 4.86
C PHE A 414 -17.39 14.63 5.40
N ASN A 415 -17.32 15.78 4.75
CA ASN A 415 -16.60 16.94 5.26
C ASN A 415 -17.36 17.54 6.45
N ILE A 416 -16.62 17.99 7.46
CA ILE A 416 -17.22 18.65 8.62
C ILE A 416 -17.59 20.07 8.21
N PRO A 417 -18.82 20.54 8.45
CA PRO A 417 -19.21 21.90 8.12
C PRO A 417 -18.27 22.94 8.73
N GLY A 418 -17.71 23.82 7.89
CA GLY A 418 -16.81 24.90 8.32
C GLY A 418 -15.33 24.50 8.47
N VAL A 419 -14.97 23.24 8.21
CA VAL A 419 -13.57 22.81 8.15
C VAL A 419 -13.08 22.85 6.70
N PRO A 420 -12.07 23.68 6.36
CA PRO A 420 -11.55 23.75 5.00
C PRO A 420 -10.78 22.46 4.62
N GLY A 421 -10.69 22.20 3.32
CA GLY A 421 -10.02 21.02 2.77
C GLY A 421 -10.88 19.75 2.85
N GLY A 422 -10.23 18.61 3.01
CA GLY A 422 -10.86 17.29 2.90
C GLY A 422 -10.34 16.53 1.67
N SER A 423 -11.18 15.67 1.09
CA SER A 423 -10.91 15.02 -0.20
C SER A 423 -9.81 13.96 -0.16
N GLN A 424 -9.40 13.51 1.02
CA GLN A 424 -8.29 12.57 1.19
C GLN A 424 -8.82 11.14 1.30
N THR A 425 -8.04 10.16 0.86
CA THR A 425 -8.34 8.73 1.06
C THR A 425 -7.05 7.95 1.06
N TYR A 426 -6.98 6.87 1.84
CA TYR A 426 -5.90 5.87 1.78
C TYR A 426 -4.53 6.40 2.24
N VAL A 427 -4.33 6.48 3.55
CA VAL A 427 -3.08 6.97 4.11
C VAL A 427 -1.93 5.97 3.90
N SER A 428 -0.78 6.48 3.42
CA SER A 428 0.53 5.89 3.63
C SER A 428 1.39 6.89 4.39
N PHE A 429 2.12 6.46 5.41
CA PHE A 429 2.70 7.35 6.42
C PHE A 429 4.03 6.81 6.97
N ILE A 430 5.08 7.61 6.89
CA ILE A 430 6.45 7.31 7.38
C ILE A 430 7.10 8.57 7.96
N ILE A 431 8.26 8.42 8.61
CA ILE A 431 9.07 9.51 9.18
C ILE A 431 10.54 9.36 8.79
N ASP A 432 11.20 10.46 8.40
CA ASP A 432 12.64 10.46 8.11
C ASP A 432 13.49 10.61 9.38
N SER A 433 14.82 10.51 9.24
CA SER A 433 15.75 10.68 10.38
C SER A 433 15.78 12.09 10.98
N LYS A 434 15.18 13.09 10.31
CA LYS A 434 15.07 14.48 10.76
C LYS A 434 13.73 14.76 11.44
N ASP A 435 12.99 13.71 11.77
CA ASP A 435 11.64 13.78 12.34
C ASP A 435 10.63 14.48 11.42
N LYS A 436 10.88 14.51 10.10
CA LYS A 436 9.88 14.97 9.13
C LYS A 436 8.87 13.88 8.87
N LEU A 437 7.60 14.23 9.00
CA LEU A 437 6.49 13.36 8.68
C LEU A 437 6.22 13.41 7.18
N HIS A 438 5.99 12.24 6.57
CA HIS A 438 5.69 12.10 5.15
C HIS A 438 4.38 11.36 4.98
N VAL A 439 3.47 11.90 4.18
CA VAL A 439 2.20 11.26 3.86
C VAL A 439 1.95 11.23 2.35
N ALA A 440 1.56 10.07 1.82
CA ALA A 440 1.08 9.90 0.46
C ALA A 440 -0.32 9.30 0.48
N TYR A 441 -1.20 9.78 -0.39
CA TYR A 441 -2.62 9.45 -0.35
C TYR A 441 -3.31 9.80 -1.67
N ARG A 442 -4.54 9.32 -1.85
CA ARG A 442 -5.40 9.75 -2.96
C ARG A 442 -6.12 11.03 -2.58
N LEU A 443 -6.01 12.06 -3.43
CA LEU A 443 -6.71 13.34 -3.31
C LEU A 443 -7.76 13.49 -4.40
N TRP A 444 -9.00 13.85 -4.04
CA TRP A 444 -9.93 14.47 -5.01
C TRP A 444 -9.55 15.93 -5.24
N ALA A 445 -9.12 16.23 -6.45
CA ALA A 445 -8.65 17.54 -6.87
C ALA A 445 -9.51 18.10 -8.02
N TYR A 446 -9.35 19.41 -8.23
CA TYR A 446 -9.97 20.18 -9.30
C TYR A 446 -8.89 20.99 -10.03
N ASP A 447 -8.83 20.87 -11.36
CA ASP A 447 -7.95 21.69 -12.21
C ASP A 447 -8.50 21.78 -13.64
N LYS A 448 -9.30 22.82 -13.90
CA LYS A 448 -9.84 23.11 -15.25
C LYS A 448 -8.80 23.58 -16.26
N SER A 449 -7.57 23.87 -15.83
CA SER A 449 -6.51 24.22 -16.77
C SER A 449 -5.90 22.99 -17.44
N LEU A 450 -6.04 21.82 -16.81
CA LEU A 450 -5.53 20.54 -17.32
C LEU A 450 -6.63 19.63 -17.86
N PHE A 451 -7.82 19.64 -17.23
CA PHE A 451 -8.90 18.71 -17.56
C PHE A 451 -10.26 19.38 -17.74
N ASP A 452 -11.05 18.85 -18.67
CA ASP A 452 -12.40 19.35 -18.95
C ASP A 452 -13.45 18.86 -17.94
N PHE A 453 -13.17 17.78 -17.18
CA PHE A 453 -14.06 17.24 -16.15
C PHE A 453 -13.98 18.00 -14.82
N GLU A 454 -14.98 17.84 -13.95
CA GLU A 454 -15.10 18.63 -12.71
C GLU A 454 -14.05 18.25 -11.67
N TYR A 455 -13.95 16.97 -11.29
CA TYR A 455 -12.98 16.51 -10.30
C TYR A 455 -12.27 15.25 -10.74
N PHE A 456 -11.12 14.99 -10.15
CA PHE A 456 -10.36 13.77 -10.37
C PHE A 456 -9.63 13.27 -9.13
N GLY A 457 -9.44 11.95 -9.06
CA GLY A 457 -8.55 11.34 -8.10
C GLY A 457 -7.10 11.49 -8.59
N ALA A 458 -6.22 12.03 -7.75
CA ALA A 458 -4.79 12.16 -7.99
C ALA A 458 -4.01 11.49 -6.85
N LEU A 459 -2.79 11.04 -7.13
CA LEU A 459 -1.84 10.68 -6.07
C LEU A 459 -1.19 11.96 -5.57
N ALA A 460 -1.33 12.24 -4.28
CA ALA A 460 -0.83 13.43 -3.64
C ALA A 460 0.12 13.10 -2.49
N TYR A 461 0.95 14.08 -2.15
CA TYR A 461 1.96 14.01 -1.11
C TYR A 461 1.96 15.28 -0.26
N GLN A 462 2.17 15.13 1.05
CA GLN A 462 2.37 16.22 2.00
C GLN A 462 3.47 15.85 2.98
N THR A 463 4.08 16.86 3.60
CA THR A 463 4.97 16.70 4.74
C THR A 463 4.45 17.44 5.96
N ALA A 464 4.93 17.06 7.14
CA ALA A 464 4.80 17.89 8.34
C ALA A 464 6.14 17.98 9.07
N GLU A 465 6.43 19.16 9.59
CA GLU A 465 7.63 19.43 10.38
C GLU A 465 7.25 20.19 11.65
N LEU A 466 8.05 20.02 12.69
CA LEU A 466 7.87 20.76 13.93
C LEU A 466 8.12 22.25 13.70
N ALA A 467 7.09 23.08 13.89
CA ALA A 467 7.23 24.53 13.82
C ALA A 467 7.85 25.06 15.11
N SER A 468 8.98 25.76 15.01
CA SER A 468 9.73 26.31 16.15
C SER A 468 8.91 27.26 17.03
N GLU A 469 7.94 27.95 16.44
CA GLU A 469 7.13 28.97 17.11
C GLU A 469 6.05 28.37 18.03
N SER A 470 5.45 27.26 17.61
CA SER A 470 4.30 26.65 18.27
C SER A 470 4.61 25.34 18.96
N ASN A 471 5.78 24.74 18.68
CA ASN A 471 6.12 23.38 19.06
C ASN A 471 5.05 22.36 18.61
N LEU A 472 4.37 22.66 17.50
CA LEU A 472 3.39 21.79 16.85
C LEU A 472 3.85 21.45 15.44
N TYR A 473 3.49 20.27 14.97
CA TYR A 473 3.74 19.89 13.58
C TYR A 473 2.85 20.70 12.65
N LYS A 474 3.45 21.27 11.60
CA LYS A 474 2.77 22.04 10.58
C LYS A 474 2.81 21.30 9.25
N TRP A 475 1.62 20.98 8.75
CA TRP A 475 1.46 20.31 7.46
C TRP A 475 1.68 21.27 6.28
N SER A 476 2.38 20.79 5.25
CA SER A 476 2.53 21.49 3.97
C SER A 476 1.21 21.50 3.18
N ALA A 477 1.10 22.35 2.16
CA ALA A 477 0.05 22.19 1.16
C ALA A 477 0.21 20.85 0.40
N PRO A 478 -0.89 20.25 -0.10
CA PRO A 478 -0.84 19.05 -0.92
C PRO A 478 -0.13 19.31 -2.24
N LYS A 479 0.72 18.35 -2.61
CA LYS A 479 1.44 18.32 -3.88
C LYS A 479 0.97 17.11 -4.69
N ILE A 480 0.37 17.33 -5.86
CA ILE A 480 0.03 16.25 -6.78
C ILE A 480 1.34 15.68 -7.35
N LEU A 481 1.52 14.36 -7.21
CA LEU A 481 2.63 13.61 -7.80
C LEU A 481 2.23 12.98 -9.13
N VAL A 482 1.02 12.40 -9.18
CA VAL A 482 0.51 11.68 -10.35
C VAL A 482 -0.92 12.12 -10.63
N TYR A 483 -1.12 12.65 -11.83
CA TYR A 483 -2.45 12.90 -12.39
C TYR A 483 -3.02 11.60 -12.96
N PRO A 484 -4.34 11.40 -12.94
CA PRO A 484 -4.92 10.20 -13.50
C PRO A 484 -4.77 10.18 -15.03
N ASN A 485 -4.53 9.00 -15.56
CA ASN A 485 -4.59 8.70 -16.98
C ASN A 485 -6.02 8.46 -17.52
N ALA A 486 -7.05 8.94 -16.82
CA ALA A 486 -8.46 8.66 -17.05
C ALA A 486 -9.32 9.89 -16.74
N GLN A 487 -10.39 10.13 -17.52
CA GLN A 487 -11.36 11.19 -17.19
C GLN A 487 -12.34 10.76 -16.10
N GLU A 488 -12.48 9.47 -15.92
CA GLU A 488 -13.32 8.86 -14.90
C GLU A 488 -12.57 8.66 -13.58
N TYR A 489 -13.32 8.24 -12.56
CA TYR A 489 -12.80 7.96 -11.22
C TYR A 489 -11.53 7.09 -11.28
N THR A 490 -10.49 7.45 -10.53
CA THR A 490 -9.25 6.67 -10.47
C THR A 490 -8.95 6.29 -9.02
N HIS A 491 -8.66 5.01 -8.79
CA HIS A 491 -8.05 4.50 -7.58
C HIS A 491 -6.54 4.56 -7.69
N PHE A 492 -5.88 5.00 -6.63
CA PHE A 492 -4.46 4.82 -6.44
C PHE A 492 -4.27 3.85 -5.29
N TYR A 493 -3.46 2.82 -5.51
CA TYR A 493 -2.93 1.96 -4.48
C TYR A 493 -1.52 2.43 -4.19
N GLN A 494 -1.17 2.85 -2.97
CA GLN A 494 0.15 3.42 -2.71
C GLN A 494 0.73 3.05 -1.36
N VAL A 495 2.06 2.90 -1.34
CA VAL A 495 2.85 2.61 -0.14
C VAL A 495 4.18 3.33 -0.20
N MET A 496 4.54 3.95 0.91
CA MET A 496 5.86 4.50 1.11
C MET A 496 6.74 3.56 1.93
N THR A 497 8.03 3.62 1.62
CA THR A 497 9.12 3.08 2.42
C THR A 497 10.28 4.08 2.39
N ILE A 498 11.29 3.83 3.18
CA ILE A 498 12.50 4.64 3.28
C ILE A 498 13.71 3.73 3.39
N ASP A 499 14.79 4.10 2.71
CA ASP A 499 16.04 3.36 2.78
C ASP A 499 16.90 3.82 3.97
N ARG A 500 18.08 3.21 4.15
CA ARG A 500 19.02 3.54 5.24
C ARG A 500 19.68 4.90 5.09
N ARG A 501 19.47 5.60 3.97
CA ARG A 501 20.04 6.90 3.61
C ARG A 501 18.97 8.01 3.56
N ASP A 502 17.77 7.73 4.08
CA ASP A 502 16.58 8.59 4.03
C ASP A 502 16.08 8.93 2.61
N HIS A 503 16.39 8.10 1.61
CA HIS A 503 15.68 8.18 0.35
C HIS A 503 14.29 7.56 0.52
N LEU A 504 13.25 8.32 0.17
CA LEU A 504 11.87 7.84 0.23
C LEU A 504 11.52 7.20 -1.11
N TYR A 505 10.83 6.07 -1.03
CA TYR A 505 10.30 5.39 -2.20
C TYR A 505 8.79 5.29 -2.05
N LEU A 506 8.07 5.56 -3.14
CA LEU A 506 6.62 5.49 -3.22
C LEU A 506 6.24 4.53 -4.34
N GLU A 507 5.86 3.31 -3.97
CA GLU A 507 5.17 2.42 -4.89
C GLU A 507 3.74 2.96 -5.04
N TYR A 508 3.27 3.03 -6.28
CA TYR A 508 1.85 3.17 -6.53
C TYR A 508 1.38 2.28 -7.66
N SER A 509 0.08 2.00 -7.71
CA SER A 509 -0.59 1.51 -8.91
C SER A 509 -1.85 2.33 -9.17
N GLN A 510 -2.07 2.67 -10.44
CA GLN A 510 -3.25 3.38 -10.88
C GLN A 510 -4.30 2.43 -11.45
N MET A 511 -5.53 2.51 -10.94
CA MET A 511 -6.68 1.72 -11.36
C MET A 511 -7.86 2.61 -11.79
N ARG A 512 -8.39 2.38 -13.00
CA ARG A 512 -9.64 3.01 -13.51
C ARG A 512 -10.87 2.38 -12.82
N PRO A 513 -12.03 3.06 -12.75
CA PRO A 513 -13.03 2.91 -11.69
C PRO A 513 -13.98 1.72 -11.83
N TYR A 514 -13.91 0.99 -12.92
CA TYR A 514 -14.83 -0.11 -13.18
C TYR A 514 -14.07 -1.26 -13.81
N ALA A 515 -14.15 -2.41 -13.14
CA ALA A 515 -13.59 -3.70 -13.48
C ALA A 515 -13.01 -3.82 -14.89
N PRO A 516 -11.73 -3.48 -15.11
CA PRO A 516 -10.92 -4.30 -16.00
C PRO A 516 -10.60 -5.65 -15.32
N TYR A 517 -10.69 -5.69 -14.00
CA TYR A 517 -10.28 -6.78 -13.12
C TYR A 517 -11.43 -7.70 -12.69
N TYR A 518 -12.56 -7.65 -13.37
CA TYR A 518 -13.60 -8.68 -13.32
C TYR A 518 -14.22 -8.70 -14.70
N PHE A 519 -13.86 -9.67 -15.52
CA PHE A 519 -14.53 -9.92 -16.78
C PHE A 519 -14.90 -11.39 -16.84
N LYS A 520 -15.92 -11.69 -17.66
CA LYS A 520 -16.28 -13.07 -17.96
C LYS A 520 -15.65 -13.44 -19.29
N THR A 521 -14.94 -14.56 -19.34
CA THR A 521 -14.54 -15.16 -20.62
C THR A 521 -15.79 -15.47 -21.46
N PRO A 522 -15.66 -15.76 -22.76
CA PRO A 522 -16.76 -16.27 -23.57
C PRO A 522 -17.43 -17.53 -23.00
N SER A 523 -16.72 -18.32 -22.18
CA SER A 523 -17.27 -19.48 -21.45
C SER A 523 -17.99 -19.12 -20.14
N GLY A 524 -18.03 -17.84 -19.76
CA GLY A 524 -18.70 -17.34 -18.56
C GLY A 524 -17.85 -17.35 -17.29
N GLU A 525 -16.58 -17.75 -17.37
CA GLU A 525 -15.66 -17.80 -16.24
C GLU A 525 -15.25 -16.39 -15.80
N ALA A 526 -15.42 -16.09 -14.52
CA ALA A 526 -15.02 -14.81 -13.94
C ALA A 526 -13.50 -14.76 -13.69
N ILE A 527 -12.81 -13.86 -14.38
CA ILE A 527 -11.38 -13.60 -14.21
C ILE A 527 -11.17 -12.29 -13.47
N ASN A 528 -10.37 -12.32 -12.40
CA ASN A 528 -9.84 -11.11 -11.81
C ASN A 528 -8.40 -10.86 -12.27
N THR A 529 -8.12 -9.72 -12.90
CA THR A 529 -6.74 -9.29 -13.12
C THR A 529 -6.21 -8.56 -11.86
N SER A 530 -4.91 -8.50 -11.65
CA SER A 530 -4.35 -7.82 -10.46
C SER A 530 -4.28 -6.31 -10.69
N ALA A 531 -4.65 -5.52 -9.67
CA ALA A 531 -4.43 -4.08 -9.68
C ALA A 531 -2.94 -3.72 -9.85
N MET A 532 -2.02 -4.64 -9.62
CA MET A 532 -0.56 -4.42 -9.67
C MET A 532 0.04 -4.46 -11.08
N GLN A 533 -0.78 -4.70 -12.11
CA GLN A 533 -0.33 -4.65 -13.50
C GLN A 533 0.21 -3.25 -13.89
N ASN A 534 -0.34 -2.20 -13.26
CA ASN A 534 0.02 -0.81 -13.46
C ASN A 534 0.83 -0.22 -12.30
N SER A 535 1.76 -0.98 -11.70
CA SER A 535 2.61 -0.41 -10.65
C SER A 535 3.71 0.51 -11.20
N ALA A 536 4.04 1.56 -10.47
CA ALA A 536 5.21 2.40 -10.66
C ALA A 536 5.91 2.64 -9.33
N LEU A 537 7.19 3.02 -9.40
CA LEU A 537 8.01 3.31 -8.23
C LEU A 537 8.64 4.67 -8.42
N LEU A 538 8.33 5.59 -7.50
CA LEU A 538 8.96 6.90 -7.43
C LEU A 538 9.98 6.93 -6.31
N LYS A 539 11.03 7.73 -6.48
CA LYS A 539 12.02 8.02 -5.44
C LYS A 539 12.18 9.52 -5.28
N THR A 540 12.51 9.90 -4.05
CA THR A 540 13.02 11.22 -3.69
C THR A 540 14.22 11.06 -2.76
N SER A 541 15.25 11.87 -3.00
CA SER A 541 16.45 11.95 -2.16
C SER A 541 16.56 13.27 -1.41
N ASP A 542 15.56 14.15 -1.54
CA ASP A 542 15.56 15.52 -1.01
C ASP A 542 14.37 15.78 -0.08
N GLY A 543 13.86 14.75 0.60
CA GLY A 543 12.75 14.87 1.55
C GLY A 543 11.40 15.15 0.88
N GLY A 544 11.24 14.78 -0.40
CA GLY A 544 10.01 14.91 -1.18
C GLY A 544 9.87 16.22 -1.96
N HIS A 545 10.94 17.01 -2.07
CA HIS A 545 10.95 18.22 -2.90
C HIS A 545 10.92 17.87 -4.39
N SER A 546 11.62 16.83 -4.82
CA SER A 546 11.57 16.30 -6.19
C SER A 546 11.37 14.79 -6.19
N TRP A 547 10.63 14.31 -7.20
CA TRP A 547 10.34 12.88 -7.40
C TRP A 547 10.70 12.51 -8.84
N HIS A 548 11.19 11.29 -9.03
CA HIS A 548 11.49 10.68 -10.33
C HIS A 548 11.13 9.19 -10.32
N LEU A 549 10.93 8.61 -11.51
CA LEU A 549 10.81 7.16 -11.67
C LEU A 549 12.15 6.51 -11.35
N VAL A 550 12.11 5.42 -10.59
CA VAL A 550 13.32 4.73 -10.14
C VAL A 550 13.95 3.92 -11.26
N GLU A 551 15.25 4.04 -11.45
CA GLU A 551 16.02 3.26 -12.42
C GLU A 551 16.93 2.23 -11.71
N ASP A 552 17.53 1.31 -12.46
CA ASP A 552 18.45 0.32 -11.87
C ASP A 552 19.69 1.01 -11.26
N GLU A 553 20.12 2.13 -11.87
CA GLU A 553 21.18 3.02 -11.42
C GLU A 553 20.95 3.58 -10.02
N ASP A 554 19.70 3.78 -9.62
CA ASP A 554 19.34 4.34 -8.31
C ASP A 554 19.71 3.42 -7.14
N PHE A 555 19.97 2.14 -7.42
CA PHE A 555 20.34 1.10 -6.46
C PHE A 555 21.83 0.76 -6.45
N ARG A 556 22.66 1.48 -7.22
CA ARG A 556 24.12 1.29 -7.28
C ARG A 556 24.84 1.70 -6.00
#